data_AF-A0A9E3SKC2-F1
#
_entry.id   AF-A0A9E3SKC2-F1
#
_cell.length_a   1.000
_cell.length_b   1.000
_cell.length_c   1.000
_cell.angle_alpha   90.00
_cell.angle_beta   90.00
_cell.angle_gamma   90.00
#
_symmetry.space_group_name_H-M   'P 1'
#
loop_
_entity.id
_entity.type
_entity.pdbx_description
1 polymer ?
#
loop_
_entity_poly.entity_id
_entity_poly.type
_entity_poly.pdbx_seq_one_letter_code
_entity_poly.pdbx_strand_id
1 'polypeptide(L)'
;PNMCHKFASSLRGNYQSIEDMDAKDLLSWAKKFDRAKGNNRAVEIIDFMANCATQISTELKTIKGKFKNRGIPDISGIRKHRDIADLLLSITNNDNYIGYDSVLAKMKQIENIHVYRAELLHEMQTALRAHASAGRETLEETAWHTRSRTKYIGRRDYQRVISRTLLIKGLEYDHAVVLGADQLDIKNLYVALTRGSTSLTILSKSRFLLPEPF
;
A
#
# COMPACT_ATOMS: atom_id res chain seq x y z
N PRO A 1 -3.29 9.84 -6.80
CA PRO A 1 -2.79 8.76 -5.92
C PRO A 1 -1.26 8.62 -6.00
N ASN A 2 -0.71 8.43 -7.21
CA ASN A 2 0.71 8.08 -7.39
C ASN A 2 1.72 9.08 -6.82
N MET A 3 1.45 10.40 -6.87
CA MET A 3 2.34 11.41 -6.29
C MET A 3 2.41 11.31 -4.76
N CYS A 4 1.28 11.13 -4.08
CA CYS A 4 1.20 11.00 -2.62
C CYS A 4 1.93 9.74 -2.13
N HIS A 5 1.70 8.60 -2.78
CA HIS A 5 2.38 7.34 -2.44
C HIS A 5 3.90 7.46 -2.62
N LYS A 6 4.36 8.03 -3.75
CA LYS A 6 5.79 8.28 -3.99
C LYS A 6 6.40 9.20 -2.94
N PHE A 7 5.70 10.27 -2.58
CA PHE A 7 6.20 11.21 -1.57
C PHE A 7 6.27 10.55 -0.19
N ALA A 8 5.23 9.82 0.23
CA ALA A 8 5.23 9.06 1.48
C ALA A 8 6.36 8.00 1.54
N SER A 9 6.59 7.31 0.43
CA SER A 9 7.75 6.40 0.28
C SER A 9 9.08 7.13 0.44
N SER A 10 9.23 8.35 -0.13
CA SER A 10 10.48 9.13 -0.02
C SER A 10 10.76 9.60 1.41
N LEU A 11 9.72 9.81 2.21
CA LEU A 11 9.80 10.16 3.63
C LEU A 11 9.91 8.93 4.55
N ARG A 12 10.26 7.76 4.01
CA ARG A 12 10.48 6.52 4.77
C ARG A 12 9.30 6.16 5.69
N GLY A 13 8.06 6.34 5.22
CA GLY A 13 6.87 5.97 5.98
C GLY A 13 6.57 6.80 7.23
N ASN A 14 7.33 7.89 7.48
CA ASN A 14 7.03 8.85 8.55
C ASN A 14 5.65 9.52 8.39
N TYR A 15 5.14 9.51 7.16
CA TYR A 15 3.78 9.89 6.81
C TYR A 15 3.12 8.72 6.07
N GLN A 16 1.89 8.42 6.44
CA GLN A 16 1.09 7.39 5.76
C GLN A 16 0.34 7.98 4.57
N SER A 17 0.33 7.26 3.46
CA SER A 17 -0.47 7.64 2.31
C SER A 17 -1.88 7.10 2.46
N ILE A 18 -2.87 8.00 2.38
CA ILE A 18 -4.28 7.63 2.50
C ILE A 18 -4.74 6.91 1.23
N GLU A 19 -5.50 5.82 1.42
CA GLU A 19 -6.09 5.05 0.33
C GLU A 19 -7.42 5.62 -0.14
N ASP A 20 -7.78 5.30 -1.39
CA ASP A 20 -9.08 5.67 -1.95
C ASP A 20 -10.22 4.94 -1.24
N MET A 21 -11.37 5.61 -1.04
CA MET A 21 -12.55 5.00 -0.44
C MET A 21 -13.09 3.83 -1.28
N ASP A 22 -12.91 3.90 -2.60
CA ASP A 22 -13.32 2.85 -3.52
C ASP A 22 -12.46 1.59 -3.43
N ALA A 23 -11.32 1.62 -2.72
CA ALA A 23 -10.41 0.49 -2.54
C ALA A 23 -9.97 -0.19 -3.85
N LYS A 24 -9.88 0.58 -4.95
CA LYS A 24 -9.54 0.07 -6.29
C LYS A 24 -8.22 -0.70 -6.30
N ASP A 25 -7.22 -0.21 -5.58
CA ASP A 25 -5.91 -0.87 -5.48
C ASP A 25 -6.00 -2.19 -4.73
N LEU A 26 -6.77 -2.26 -3.64
CA LEU A 26 -7.00 -3.50 -2.88
C LEU A 26 -7.62 -4.58 -3.78
N LEU A 27 -8.72 -4.24 -4.47
CA LEU A 27 -9.43 -5.18 -5.36
C LEU A 27 -8.54 -5.60 -6.55
N SER A 28 -7.78 -4.65 -7.11
CA SER A 28 -6.83 -4.93 -8.19
C SER A 28 -5.75 -5.94 -7.76
N TRP A 29 -5.19 -5.79 -6.56
CA TRP A 29 -4.22 -6.74 -6.02
C TRP A 29 -4.84 -8.09 -5.67
N ALA A 30 -6.04 -8.11 -5.08
CA ALA A 30 -6.76 -9.34 -4.79
C ALA A 30 -6.99 -10.16 -6.08
N LYS A 31 -7.46 -9.49 -7.14
CA LYS A 31 -7.64 -10.09 -8.47
C LYS A 31 -6.35 -10.63 -9.08
N LYS A 32 -5.22 -9.93 -8.89
CA LYS A 32 -3.90 -10.43 -9.32
C LYS A 32 -3.51 -11.70 -8.56
N PHE A 33 -3.76 -11.73 -7.26
CA PHE A 33 -3.51 -12.91 -6.42
C PHE A 33 -4.40 -14.09 -6.80
N ASP A 34 -5.68 -13.88 -7.14
CA ASP A 34 -6.59 -14.92 -7.67
C ASP A 34 -6.06 -15.55 -8.98
N ARG A 35 -5.49 -14.73 -9.85
CA ARG A 35 -4.93 -15.15 -11.15
C ARG A 35 -3.53 -15.80 -11.04
N ALA A 36 -2.81 -15.54 -9.95
CA ALA A 36 -1.43 -15.99 -9.81
C ALA A 36 -1.35 -17.50 -9.52
N LYS A 37 -0.51 -18.20 -10.29
CA LYS A 37 -0.27 -19.65 -10.16
C LYS A 37 1.22 -19.95 -10.11
N GLY A 38 1.60 -21.00 -9.38
CA GLY A 38 2.99 -21.40 -9.21
C GLY A 38 3.87 -20.23 -8.78
N ASN A 39 5.03 -20.08 -9.41
CA ASN A 39 6.02 -19.04 -9.09
C ASN A 39 5.48 -17.60 -9.17
N ASN A 40 4.45 -17.33 -9.98
CA ASN A 40 3.87 -15.99 -10.06
C ASN A 40 3.26 -15.54 -8.73
N ARG A 41 2.83 -16.47 -7.87
CA ARG A 41 2.35 -16.14 -6.51
C ARG A 41 3.42 -15.41 -5.69
N ALA A 42 4.66 -15.91 -5.74
CA ALA A 42 5.80 -15.29 -5.07
C ALA A 42 6.16 -13.92 -5.68
N VAL A 43 6.06 -13.78 -7.01
CA VAL A 43 6.33 -12.51 -7.70
C VAL A 43 5.30 -11.46 -7.31
N GLU A 44 4.01 -11.79 -7.35
CA GLU A 44 2.92 -10.86 -7.07
C GLU A 44 2.92 -10.41 -5.59
N ILE A 45 3.18 -11.30 -4.63
CA ILE A 45 3.20 -10.91 -3.21
C ILE A 45 4.40 -9.99 -2.88
N ILE A 46 5.56 -10.21 -3.51
CA ILE A 46 6.70 -9.29 -3.41
C ILE A 46 6.34 -7.92 -3.99
N ASP A 47 5.68 -7.90 -5.16
CA ASP A 47 5.30 -6.65 -5.80
C ASP A 47 4.22 -5.89 -5.05
N PHE A 48 3.26 -6.60 -4.45
CA PHE A 48 2.29 -6.01 -3.54
C PHE A 48 2.98 -5.35 -2.34
N MET A 49 3.90 -6.07 -1.69
CA MET A 49 4.61 -5.53 -0.54
C MET A 49 5.52 -4.35 -0.93
N ALA A 50 6.15 -4.38 -2.12
CA ALA A 50 6.90 -3.26 -2.67
C ALA A 50 6.04 -2.02 -2.98
N ASN A 51 4.76 -2.22 -3.29
CA ASN A 51 3.82 -1.13 -3.41
C ASN A 51 3.43 -0.53 -2.06
N CYS A 52 3.60 -1.26 -0.96
CA CYS A 52 3.20 -0.80 0.38
C CYS A 52 4.36 -0.28 1.25
N ALA A 53 5.60 -0.69 0.95
CA ALA A 53 6.76 -0.45 1.80
C ALA A 53 8.04 -0.15 1.00
N THR A 54 8.95 0.60 1.61
CA THR A 54 10.21 1.00 0.99
C THR A 54 11.17 -0.19 0.85
N GLN A 55 12.07 -0.12 -0.14
CA GLN A 55 13.23 -1.03 -0.29
C GLN A 55 12.94 -2.51 -0.56
N ILE A 56 11.69 -2.98 -0.53
CA ILE A 56 11.34 -4.39 -0.83
C ILE A 56 11.88 -4.84 -2.19
N SER A 57 11.69 -4.05 -3.25
CA SER A 57 12.18 -4.39 -4.59
C SER A 57 13.70 -4.52 -4.66
N THR A 58 14.42 -3.75 -3.84
CA THR A 58 15.88 -3.78 -3.74
C THR A 58 16.33 -5.00 -2.95
N GLU A 59 15.80 -5.15 -1.73
CA GLU A 59 16.15 -6.20 -0.77
C GLU A 59 15.84 -7.60 -1.27
N LEU A 60 14.74 -7.76 -2.01
CA LEU A 60 14.29 -9.05 -2.53
C LEU A 60 14.53 -9.22 -4.03
N LYS A 61 15.35 -8.36 -4.67
CA LYS A 61 15.61 -8.42 -6.12
C LYS A 61 16.08 -9.81 -6.58
N THR A 62 17.07 -10.37 -5.89
CA THR A 62 17.65 -11.68 -6.23
C THR A 62 16.64 -12.80 -6.01
N ILE A 63 15.93 -12.79 -4.88
CA ILE A 63 14.89 -13.79 -4.58
C ILE A 63 13.79 -13.73 -5.65
N LYS A 64 13.23 -12.55 -5.92
CA LYS A 64 12.20 -12.35 -6.95
C LYS A 64 12.67 -12.86 -8.32
N GLY A 65 13.94 -12.62 -8.67
CA GLY A 65 14.54 -13.12 -9.91
C GLY A 65 14.48 -14.64 -10.06
N LYS A 66 14.68 -15.40 -8.97
CA LYS A 66 14.58 -16.87 -8.98
C LYS A 66 13.16 -17.36 -9.28
N PHE A 67 12.13 -16.64 -8.87
CA PHE A 67 10.73 -16.97 -9.12
C PHE A 67 10.20 -16.46 -10.47
N LYS A 68 10.95 -15.65 -11.22
CA LYS A 68 10.53 -15.22 -12.57
C LYS A 68 10.73 -16.31 -13.63
N ASN A 69 11.60 -17.27 -13.37
CA ASN A 69 11.93 -18.32 -14.33
C ASN A 69 10.83 -19.40 -14.36
N ARG A 70 10.73 -20.09 -15.51
CA ARG A 70 9.89 -21.28 -15.65
C ARG A 70 10.54 -22.46 -14.92
N GLY A 71 9.75 -23.32 -14.28
CA GLY A 71 10.22 -24.49 -13.54
C GLY A 71 10.37 -24.25 -12.03
N ILE A 72 10.99 -25.20 -11.34
CA ILE A 72 11.17 -25.15 -9.88
C ILE A 72 12.23 -24.09 -9.53
N PRO A 73 11.92 -23.10 -8.67
CA PRO A 73 12.89 -22.08 -8.26
C PRO A 73 14.09 -22.68 -7.51
N ASP A 74 15.29 -22.55 -8.07
CA ASP A 74 16.52 -22.88 -7.35
C ASP A 74 16.89 -21.76 -6.37
N ILE A 75 16.53 -21.97 -5.10
CA ILE A 75 16.85 -21.07 -3.99
C ILE A 75 18.09 -21.50 -3.20
N SER A 76 18.78 -22.60 -3.55
CA SER A 76 19.89 -23.18 -2.77
C SER A 76 21.04 -22.20 -2.48
N GLY A 77 21.33 -21.29 -3.42
CA GLY A 77 22.33 -20.23 -3.28
C GLY A 77 21.90 -18.99 -2.49
N ILE A 78 20.64 -18.90 -2.06
CA ILE A 78 20.13 -17.74 -1.32
C ILE A 78 20.61 -17.82 0.13
N ARG A 79 21.26 -16.75 0.60
CA ARG A 79 21.75 -16.60 1.98
C ARG A 79 21.02 -15.50 2.74
N LYS A 80 20.96 -14.30 2.16
CA LYS A 80 20.19 -13.17 2.70
C LYS A 80 18.69 -13.42 2.54
N HIS A 81 17.91 -13.18 3.59
CA HIS A 81 16.44 -13.37 3.62
C HIS A 81 16.00 -14.79 3.22
N ARG A 82 16.79 -15.79 3.64
CA ARG A 82 16.55 -17.20 3.27
C ARG A 82 15.19 -17.70 3.74
N ASP A 83 14.80 -17.32 4.95
CA ASP A 83 13.49 -17.60 5.53
C ASP A 83 12.32 -17.07 4.69
N ILE A 84 12.44 -15.87 4.12
CA ILE A 84 11.46 -15.33 3.17
C ILE A 84 11.43 -16.18 1.89
N ALA A 85 12.59 -16.59 1.37
CA ALA A 85 12.64 -17.44 0.17
C ALA A 85 11.97 -18.81 0.41
N ASP A 86 12.16 -19.41 1.58
CA ASP A 86 11.51 -20.67 1.96
C ASP A 86 9.99 -20.52 2.08
N LEU A 87 9.51 -19.44 2.70
CA LEU A 87 8.07 -19.12 2.76
C LEU A 87 7.48 -18.83 1.37
N LEU A 88 8.24 -18.19 0.48
CA LEU A 88 7.79 -17.97 -0.89
C LEU A 88 7.67 -19.28 -1.65
N LEU A 89 8.61 -20.21 -1.48
CA LEU A 89 8.55 -21.53 -2.11
C LEU A 89 7.35 -22.36 -1.60
N SER A 90 6.97 -22.22 -0.32
CA SER A 90 5.82 -22.94 0.22
C SER A 90 4.50 -22.45 -0.40
N ILE A 91 4.31 -21.14 -0.58
CA ILE A 91 3.08 -20.60 -1.19
C ILE A 91 2.99 -20.86 -2.69
N THR A 92 4.10 -21.14 -3.39
CA THR A 92 4.07 -21.46 -4.82
C THR A 92 3.59 -22.89 -5.08
N ASN A 93 3.75 -23.79 -4.11
CA ASN A 93 3.36 -25.20 -4.21
C ASN A 93 1.95 -25.47 -3.69
N ASN A 94 1.29 -24.45 -3.12
CA ASN A 94 -0.03 -24.58 -2.53
C ASN A 94 -1.03 -23.72 -3.30
N ASP A 95 -2.19 -24.29 -3.63
CA ASP A 95 -3.20 -23.59 -4.39
C ASP A 95 -4.12 -22.67 -3.57
N ASN A 96 -3.95 -22.63 -2.24
CA ASN A 96 -4.66 -21.69 -1.36
C ASN A 96 -3.76 -20.52 -0.89
N TYR A 97 -4.32 -19.63 -0.07
CA TYR A 97 -3.61 -18.45 0.47
C TYR A 97 -2.91 -18.69 1.82
N ILE A 98 -2.79 -19.95 2.26
CA ILE A 98 -2.09 -20.27 3.50
C ILE A 98 -0.63 -19.84 3.37
N GLY A 99 -0.12 -19.15 4.39
CA GLY A 99 1.27 -18.67 4.44
C GLY A 99 1.49 -17.27 3.87
N TYR A 100 0.53 -16.69 3.13
CA TYR A 100 0.68 -15.32 2.60
C TYR A 100 0.87 -14.29 3.72
N ASP A 101 0.10 -14.39 4.81
CA ASP A 101 0.24 -13.46 5.95
C ASP A 101 1.62 -13.61 6.63
N SER A 102 2.14 -14.84 6.71
CA SER A 102 3.49 -15.11 7.24
C SER A 102 4.59 -14.51 6.36
N VAL A 103 4.45 -14.61 5.03
CA VAL A 103 5.36 -13.96 4.08
C VAL A 103 5.36 -12.44 4.28
N LEU A 104 4.18 -11.81 4.31
CA LEU A 104 4.06 -10.35 4.50
C LEU A 104 4.60 -9.92 5.86
N ALA A 105 4.33 -10.68 6.93
CA ALA A 105 4.85 -10.41 8.27
C ALA A 105 6.39 -10.49 8.30
N LYS A 106 6.99 -11.49 7.64
CA LYS A 106 8.45 -11.63 7.56
C LYS A 106 9.09 -10.52 6.74
N MET A 107 8.48 -10.12 5.62
CA MET A 107 8.96 -8.97 4.82
C MET A 107 8.96 -7.65 5.61
N LYS A 108 7.98 -7.45 6.51
CA LYS A 108 7.93 -6.28 7.41
C LYS A 108 9.07 -6.25 8.44
N GLN A 109 9.72 -7.39 8.71
CA GLN A 109 10.84 -7.50 9.65
C GLN A 109 12.20 -7.27 8.99
N ILE A 110 12.27 -7.09 7.68
CA ILE A 110 13.52 -6.73 7.01
C ILE A 110 13.97 -5.37 7.53
N GLU A 111 15.26 -5.27 7.86
CA GLU A 111 15.85 -4.03 8.34
C GLU A 111 15.67 -2.88 7.33
N ASN A 112 15.44 -1.67 7.84
CA ASN A 112 15.29 -0.44 7.05
C ASN A 112 14.09 -0.42 6.08
N ILE A 113 13.13 -1.33 6.24
CA ILE A 113 11.84 -1.29 5.54
C ILE A 113 10.83 -0.46 6.32
N HIS A 114 10.19 0.47 5.63
CA HIS A 114 9.19 1.35 6.20
C HIS A 114 7.89 1.26 5.40
N VAL A 115 6.80 0.93 6.07
CA VAL A 115 5.46 0.87 5.46
C VAL A 115 4.92 2.29 5.32
N TYR A 116 4.47 2.65 4.11
CA TYR A 116 3.88 3.96 3.82
C TYR A 116 2.45 3.88 3.26
N ARG A 117 1.93 2.67 3.02
CA ARG A 117 0.52 2.40 2.69
C ARG A 117 -0.08 1.40 3.68
N ALA A 118 -0.09 1.76 4.95
CA ALA A 118 -0.50 0.84 6.01
C ALA A 118 -1.97 0.38 5.91
N GLU A 119 -2.88 1.23 5.41
CA GLU A 119 -4.30 0.85 5.21
C GLU A 119 -4.41 -0.29 4.19
N LEU A 120 -3.84 -0.13 2.99
CA LEU A 120 -3.86 -1.17 1.94
C LEU A 120 -3.26 -2.49 2.44
N LEU A 121 -2.09 -2.44 3.09
CA LEU A 121 -1.44 -3.64 3.62
C LEU A 121 -2.31 -4.33 4.67
N HIS A 122 -2.88 -3.56 5.61
CA HIS A 122 -3.72 -4.10 6.66
C HIS A 122 -5.02 -4.72 6.11
N GLU A 123 -5.66 -4.07 5.14
CA GLU A 123 -6.88 -4.57 4.51
C GLU A 123 -6.62 -5.87 3.75
N MET A 124 -5.52 -5.94 2.99
CA MET A 124 -5.12 -7.17 2.30
C MET A 124 -4.82 -8.31 3.29
N GLN A 125 -4.06 -8.05 4.36
CA GLN A 125 -3.81 -9.05 5.40
C GLN A 125 -5.09 -9.55 6.05
N THR A 126 -6.07 -8.66 6.25
CA THR A 126 -7.37 -9.02 6.82
C THR A 126 -8.20 -9.86 5.83
N ALA A 127 -8.21 -9.49 4.55
CA ALA A 127 -8.87 -10.25 3.49
C ALA A 127 -8.25 -11.65 3.35
N LEU A 128 -6.93 -11.77 3.35
CA LEU A 128 -6.22 -13.06 3.27
C LEU A 128 -6.57 -13.99 4.44
N ARG A 129 -6.60 -13.47 5.68
CA ARG A 129 -7.00 -14.24 6.86
C ARG A 129 -8.47 -14.65 6.83
N ALA A 130 -9.35 -13.74 6.42
CA ALA A 130 -10.78 -14.03 6.29
C ALA A 130 -11.02 -15.09 5.21
N HIS A 131 -10.35 -14.97 4.07
CA HIS A 131 -10.48 -15.89 2.96
C HIS A 131 -9.95 -17.28 3.30
N ALA A 132 -8.88 -17.39 4.08
CA ALA A 132 -8.42 -18.69 4.59
C ALA A 132 -9.49 -19.43 5.44
N SER A 133 -10.48 -18.71 5.97
CA SER A 133 -11.59 -19.23 6.77
C SER A 133 -12.91 -19.31 6.00
N ALA A 134 -13.03 -18.61 4.88
CA ALA A 134 -14.22 -18.56 4.03
C ALA A 134 -14.08 -19.59 2.89
N GLY A 135 -15.20 -20.16 2.45
CA GLY A 135 -15.23 -21.20 1.43
C GLY A 135 -14.90 -20.71 0.00
N ARG A 136 -15.68 -21.16 -0.99
CA ARG A 136 -15.39 -21.05 -2.44
C ARG A 136 -15.53 -19.64 -3.06
N GLU A 137 -15.38 -18.57 -2.29
CA GLU A 137 -15.34 -17.21 -2.83
C GLU A 137 -13.94 -16.91 -3.40
N THR A 138 -13.83 -15.89 -4.24
CA THR A 138 -12.52 -15.36 -4.69
C THR A 138 -11.92 -14.43 -3.64
N LEU A 139 -10.60 -14.19 -3.68
CA LEU A 139 -9.99 -13.21 -2.76
C LEU A 139 -10.52 -11.80 -3.03
N GLU A 140 -10.81 -11.46 -4.30
CA GLU A 140 -11.46 -10.20 -4.69
C GLU A 140 -12.80 -9.99 -3.95
N GLU A 141 -13.67 -11.01 -3.93
CA GLU A 141 -14.95 -10.96 -3.21
C GLU A 141 -14.75 -10.83 -1.70
N THR A 142 -13.86 -11.63 -1.11
CA THR A 142 -13.57 -11.54 0.34
C THR A 142 -12.99 -10.17 0.72
N ALA A 143 -12.14 -9.60 -0.13
CA ALA A 143 -11.58 -8.27 0.06
C ALA A 143 -12.67 -7.19 -0.02
N TRP A 144 -13.61 -7.31 -0.97
CA TRP A 144 -14.78 -6.42 -1.06
C TRP A 144 -15.65 -6.46 0.20
N HIS A 145 -15.98 -7.66 0.71
CA HIS A 145 -16.76 -7.81 1.93
C HIS A 145 -16.05 -7.25 3.16
N THR A 146 -14.74 -7.54 3.28
CA THR A 146 -13.90 -7.02 4.38
C THR A 146 -13.86 -5.50 4.36
N ARG A 147 -13.61 -4.88 3.20
CA ARG A 147 -13.58 -3.42 3.05
C ARG A 147 -14.94 -2.79 3.32
N SER A 148 -16.01 -3.40 2.84
CA SER A 148 -17.37 -2.91 3.07
C SER A 148 -17.67 -2.81 4.57
N ARG A 149 -17.22 -3.78 5.36
CA ARG A 149 -17.32 -3.71 6.84
C ARG A 149 -16.46 -2.59 7.42
N THR A 150 -15.22 -2.42 6.97
CA THR A 150 -14.33 -1.33 7.43
C THR A 150 -14.91 0.06 7.13
N LYS A 151 -15.63 0.24 6.01
CA LYS A 151 -16.30 1.52 5.69
C LYS A 151 -17.29 1.95 6.77
N TYR A 152 -17.98 1.01 7.43
CA TYR A 152 -18.91 1.32 8.52
C TYR A 152 -18.19 1.61 9.85
N ILE A 153 -17.05 0.96 10.11
CA ILE A 153 -16.26 1.15 11.34
C ILE A 153 -15.50 2.48 11.30
N GLY A 154 -15.13 2.95 10.11
CA GLY A 154 -14.34 4.14 9.90
C GLY A 154 -12.86 3.83 9.61
N ARG A 155 -12.12 4.86 9.21
CA ARG A 155 -10.69 4.75 8.92
C ARG A 155 -9.89 4.68 10.22
N ARG A 156 -8.72 4.04 10.16
CA ARG A 156 -7.73 4.18 11.22
C ARG A 156 -7.18 5.60 11.21
N ASP A 157 -7.08 6.19 12.40
CA ASP A 157 -6.41 7.47 12.55
C ASP A 157 -4.90 7.32 12.45
N TYR A 158 -4.33 8.06 11.51
CA TYR A 158 -2.90 8.23 11.36
C TYR A 158 -2.54 9.66 11.71
N GLN A 159 -1.64 9.84 12.68
CA GLN A 159 -1.22 11.16 13.16
C GLN A 159 -0.52 11.99 12.08
N ARG A 160 0.12 11.34 11.10
CA ARG A 160 0.87 11.98 10.03
C ARG A 160 0.51 11.34 8.70
N VAL A 161 -0.10 12.12 7.81
CA VAL A 161 -0.59 11.63 6.52
C VAL A 161 -0.15 12.49 5.35
N ILE A 162 -0.02 11.87 4.18
CA ILE A 162 0.07 12.55 2.88
C ILE A 162 -1.10 12.09 2.04
N SER A 163 -1.83 13.04 1.49
CA SER A 163 -3.01 12.73 0.69
C SER A 163 -3.40 13.88 -0.22
N ARG A 164 -4.36 13.60 -1.10
CA ARG A 164 -4.98 14.61 -1.96
C ARG A 164 -6.14 15.27 -1.20
N THR A 165 -6.38 16.54 -1.51
CA THR A 165 -7.52 17.35 -1.05
C THR A 165 -8.84 16.57 -1.03
N LEU A 166 -9.14 15.83 -2.10
CA LEU A 166 -10.35 15.01 -2.19
C LEU A 166 -10.50 13.99 -1.06
N LEU A 167 -9.41 13.31 -0.68
CA LEU A 167 -9.44 12.20 0.29
C LEU A 167 -9.31 12.68 1.74
N ILE A 168 -8.87 13.91 1.95
CA ILE A 168 -8.78 14.57 3.27
C ILE A 168 -9.92 15.53 3.54
N LYS A 169 -10.86 15.69 2.59
CA LYS A 169 -12.03 16.53 2.79
C LYS A 169 -12.81 16.01 3.99
N GLY A 170 -13.05 16.89 4.96
CA GLY A 170 -13.71 16.54 6.23
C GLY A 170 -12.78 16.04 7.32
N LEU A 171 -11.47 15.90 7.05
CA LEU A 171 -10.44 15.64 8.07
C LEU A 171 -9.74 16.95 8.43
N GLU A 172 -9.38 17.12 9.69
CA GLU A 172 -8.65 18.28 10.21
C GLU A 172 -7.42 17.79 10.98
N TYR A 173 -6.32 18.54 10.88
CA TYR A 173 -5.06 18.24 11.54
C TYR A 173 -4.53 19.50 12.21
N ASP A 174 -3.80 19.36 13.31
CA ASP A 174 -3.19 20.52 13.99
C ASP A 174 -2.29 21.32 13.03
N HIS A 175 -1.48 20.60 12.25
CA HIS A 175 -0.54 21.19 11.31
C HIS A 175 -0.77 20.65 9.90
N ALA A 176 -0.93 21.56 8.93
CA ALA A 176 -1.07 21.23 7.51
C ALA A 176 0.07 21.84 6.68
N VAL A 177 0.60 21.06 5.74
CA VAL A 177 1.57 21.51 4.73
C VAL A 177 0.96 21.33 3.34
N VAL A 178 0.76 22.42 2.62
CA VAL A 178 0.23 22.42 1.25
C VAL A 178 1.37 22.44 0.26
N LEU A 179 1.52 21.38 -0.53
CA LEU A 179 2.56 21.23 -1.53
C LEU A 179 2.07 21.70 -2.90
N GLY A 180 2.83 22.57 -3.57
CA GLY A 180 2.52 23.05 -4.92
C GLY A 180 1.20 23.83 -4.97
N ALA A 181 0.99 24.71 -3.99
CA ALA A 181 -0.26 25.46 -3.85
C ALA A 181 -0.61 26.29 -5.10
N ASP A 182 0.40 26.75 -5.85
CA ASP A 182 0.26 27.46 -7.13
C ASP A 182 -0.33 26.62 -8.26
N GLN A 183 -0.42 25.29 -8.11
CA GLN A 183 -0.95 24.37 -9.12
C GLN A 183 -2.36 23.88 -8.81
N LEU A 184 -2.96 24.34 -7.71
CA LEU A 184 -4.29 23.91 -7.28
C LEU A 184 -5.36 24.81 -7.89
N ASP A 185 -6.43 24.21 -8.41
CA ASP A 185 -7.66 24.94 -8.71
C ASP A 185 -8.30 25.50 -7.43
N ILE A 186 -9.27 26.40 -7.60
CA ILE A 186 -9.89 27.10 -6.47
C ILE A 186 -10.56 26.16 -5.45
N LYS A 187 -11.15 25.04 -5.89
CA LYS A 187 -11.78 24.03 -5.02
C LYS A 187 -10.73 23.34 -4.16
N ASN A 188 -9.68 22.84 -4.80
CA ASN A 188 -8.61 22.09 -4.16
C ASN A 188 -7.79 23.00 -3.25
N LEU A 189 -7.52 24.24 -3.67
CA LEU A 189 -6.83 25.22 -2.85
C LEU A 189 -7.63 25.53 -1.58
N TYR A 190 -8.94 25.82 -1.71
CA TYR A 190 -9.81 26.06 -0.55
C TYR A 190 -9.79 24.88 0.44
N VAL A 191 -9.92 23.65 -0.06
CA VAL A 191 -9.87 22.46 0.80
C VAL A 191 -8.51 22.38 1.49
N ALA A 192 -7.40 22.54 0.77
CA ALA A 192 -6.05 22.43 1.30
C ALA A 192 -5.75 23.47 2.40
N LEU A 193 -6.17 24.72 2.19
CA LEU A 193 -5.94 25.83 3.13
C LEU A 193 -6.75 25.69 4.43
N THR A 194 -7.83 24.89 4.42
CA THR A 194 -8.73 24.71 5.56
C THR A 194 -8.51 23.40 6.33
N ARG A 195 -7.40 22.70 6.10
CA ARG A 195 -7.11 21.43 6.81
C ARG A 195 -6.30 21.60 8.11
N GLY A 196 -5.62 22.73 8.28
CA GLY A 196 -4.78 23.01 9.45
C GLY A 196 -5.53 23.85 10.48
N SER A 197 -5.67 23.35 11.71
CA SER A 197 -6.36 24.07 12.79
C SER A 197 -5.43 24.99 13.59
N THR A 198 -4.15 24.62 13.71
CA THR A 198 -3.15 25.33 14.51
C THR A 198 -2.11 26.04 13.63
N SER A 199 -1.62 25.39 12.57
CA SER A 199 -0.69 26.04 11.63
C SER A 199 -0.86 25.55 10.20
N LEU A 200 -0.59 26.44 9.26
CA LEU A 200 -0.58 26.16 7.83
C LEU A 200 0.76 26.59 7.22
N THR A 201 1.45 25.67 6.56
CA THR A 201 2.64 25.97 5.75
C THR A 201 2.31 25.78 4.28
N ILE A 202 2.62 26.79 3.46
CA ILE A 202 2.33 26.78 2.02
C ILE A 202 3.64 26.72 1.26
N LEU A 203 3.84 25.65 0.49
CA LEU A 203 4.94 25.54 -0.46
C LEU A 203 4.42 25.86 -1.86
N SER A 204 4.93 26.95 -2.42
CA SER A 204 4.53 27.48 -3.72
C SER A 204 5.76 27.97 -4.48
N LYS A 205 5.76 27.82 -5.81
CA LYS A 205 6.78 28.46 -6.66
C LYS A 205 6.49 29.95 -6.90
N SER A 206 5.23 30.36 -6.71
CA SER A 206 4.77 31.74 -6.88
C SER A 206 4.57 32.43 -5.54
N ARG A 207 4.86 33.74 -5.50
CA ARG A 207 4.54 34.60 -4.34
C ARG A 207 3.03 34.82 -4.18
N PHE A 208 2.26 34.63 -5.25
CA PHE A 208 0.81 34.81 -5.27
C PHE A 208 0.12 33.51 -5.65
N LEU A 209 -0.97 33.18 -4.96
CA LEU A 209 -1.84 32.07 -5.30
C LEU A 209 -3.00 32.61 -6.13
N LEU A 210 -2.95 32.38 -7.44
CA LEU A 210 -3.95 32.82 -8.42
C LEU A 210 -4.59 31.57 -9.04
N PRO A 211 -5.46 30.85 -8.30
CA PRO A 211 -6.06 29.64 -8.83
C PRO A 211 -6.98 29.97 -10.00
N GLU A 212 -6.94 29.15 -11.05
CA GLU A 212 -7.88 29.28 -12.17
C GLU A 212 -9.33 29.14 -11.67
N PRO A 213 -10.25 29.99 -12.14
CA PRO A 213 -11.68 29.78 -11.95
C PRO A 213 -12.14 28.51 -12.68
N PHE A 214 -13.34 28.01 -12.33
CA PHE A 214 -13.89 26.77 -12.87
C PHE A 214 -14.08 26.78 -14.39
#